data_AF-A0A8J3L7J2-F1
#
_entry.id   AF-A0A8J3L7J2-F1
#
_cell.length_a   1.000
_cell.length_b   1.000
_cell.length_c   1.000
_cell.angle_alpha   90.00
_cell.angle_beta   90.00
_cell.angle_gamma   90.00
#
_symmetry.space_group_name_H-M   'P 1'
#
loop_
_entity.id
_entity.type
_entity.pdbx_description
1 polymer ?
#
loop_
_entity_poly.entity_id
_entity_poly.type
_entity_poly.pdbx_seq_one_letter_code
_entity_poly.pdbx_strand_id
1 'polypeptide(L)'
;MTAQLDLFTGQQVAPPPPAPPPQVRRAPVPLGPGEVRYRPFGGQRDCDDCWSAQAAAVRTGKPVPIRRHANTIRETSSGKAHLCGPHKVDRQAAEAAR
;
A
#
# COMPACT_ATOMS: atom_id res chain seq x y z
N MET A 1 41.93 19.41 -12.86
CA MET A 1 40.62 19.43 -13.54
C MET A 1 40.90 19.54 -15.04
N THR A 2 40.93 18.41 -15.75
CA THR A 2 41.22 18.35 -17.18
C THR A 2 39.90 18.42 -17.95
N ALA A 3 39.60 19.58 -18.55
CA ALA A 3 38.48 19.73 -19.48
C ALA A 3 38.78 18.88 -20.73
N GLN A 4 37.88 17.97 -21.08
CA GLN A 4 38.03 17.12 -22.25
C GLN A 4 37.62 17.94 -23.48
N LEU A 5 38.59 18.33 -24.30
CA LEU A 5 38.35 18.98 -25.59
C LEU A 5 37.90 17.95 -26.60
N ASP A 6 36.79 18.24 -27.29
CA ASP A 6 36.42 17.50 -28.48
C ASP A 6 37.37 17.90 -29.64
N LEU A 7 38.24 16.97 -30.04
CA LEU A 7 39.25 17.17 -31.08
C LEU A 7 38.66 17.38 -32.47
N PHE A 8 37.36 17.11 -32.69
CA PHE A 8 36.69 17.28 -33.98
C PHE A 8 35.98 18.64 -34.11
N THR A 9 35.52 19.21 -32.99
CA THR A 9 34.71 20.44 -32.99
C THR A 9 35.34 21.61 -32.21
N GLY A 10 36.43 21.38 -31.47
CA GLY A 10 37.13 22.38 -30.68
C GLY A 10 36.36 22.87 -29.44
N GLN A 11 35.18 22.29 -29.16
CA GLN A 11 34.33 22.69 -28.06
C GLN A 11 34.71 21.94 -26.77
N GLN A 12 34.60 22.63 -25.63
CA GLN A 12 34.74 21.99 -24.32
C GLN A 12 33.49 21.15 -24.05
N VAL A 13 33.67 19.84 -23.89
CA VAL A 13 32.56 18.96 -23.49
C VAL A 13 32.35 19.14 -21.99
N ALA A 14 31.26 19.81 -21.62
CA ALA A 14 30.86 19.88 -20.22
C ALA A 14 30.59 18.45 -19.71
N PRO A 15 31.13 18.04 -18.56
CA PRO A 15 30.88 16.72 -18.02
C PRO A 15 29.38 16.54 -17.75
N PRO A 16 28.82 15.35 -18.01
CA PRO A 16 27.42 15.08 -17.71
C PRO A 16 27.16 15.31 -16.21
N PRO A 17 25.98 15.84 -15.84
CA PRO A 17 25.63 16.02 -14.45
C PRO A 17 25.64 14.66 -13.73
N PRO A 18 26.07 14.62 -12.46
CA PRO A 18 26.09 13.38 -11.69
C PRO A 18 24.67 12.81 -11.57
N ALA A 19 24.55 11.50 -11.80
CA ALA A 19 23.27 10.80 -11.67
C ALA A 19 22.73 10.94 -10.23
N PRO A 20 21.41 11.13 -10.05
CA PRO A 20 20.82 11.19 -8.72
C PRO A 20 21.09 9.87 -7.99
N PRO A 21 21.36 9.91 -6.67
CA PRO A 21 21.65 8.71 -5.91
C PRO A 21 20.45 7.74 -5.95
N PRO A 22 20.69 6.42 -5.98
CA PRO A 22 19.63 5.44 -5.98
C PRO A 22 18.79 5.57 -4.71
N GLN A 23 17.49 5.80 -4.86
CA GLN A 23 16.57 5.81 -3.72
C GLN A 23 16.37 4.38 -3.21
N VAL A 24 17.09 4.02 -2.15
CA VAL A 24 16.91 2.74 -1.47
C VAL A 24 15.55 2.76 -0.75
N ARG A 25 14.58 2.00 -1.26
CA ARG A 25 13.32 1.77 -0.55
C ARG A 25 13.61 0.90 0.68
N ARG A 26 13.61 1.51 1.87
CA ARG A 26 13.70 0.77 3.14
C ARG A 26 12.51 -0.18 3.25
N ALA A 27 12.78 -1.44 3.56
CA ALA A 27 11.73 -2.41 3.87
C ALA A 27 10.93 -1.91 5.09
N PRO A 28 9.59 -2.05 5.09
CA PRO A 28 8.78 -1.65 6.23
C PRO A 28 9.13 -2.50 7.46
N VAL A 29 9.27 -1.84 8.62
CA VAL A 29 9.55 -2.50 9.90
C VAL A 29 8.43 -3.50 10.22
N PRO A 30 8.77 -4.74 10.64
CA PRO A 30 7.79 -5.73 11.10
C PRO A 30 6.92 -5.18 12.24
N LEU A 31 5.64 -5.55 12.24
CA LEU A 31 4.70 -5.13 13.29
C LEU A 31 4.88 -5.98 14.55
N GLY A 32 4.88 -5.33 15.71
CA GLY A 32 4.86 -6.01 17.00
C GLY A 32 3.52 -6.73 17.27
N PRO A 33 3.46 -7.63 18.27
CA PRO A 33 2.20 -8.25 18.70
C PRO A 33 1.22 -7.17 19.18
N GLY A 34 0.01 -7.16 18.62
CA GLY A 34 -1.03 -6.16 18.93
C GLY A 34 -0.92 -4.85 18.13
N GLU A 35 0.16 -4.62 17.40
CA GLU A 35 0.30 -3.43 16.54
C GLU A 35 -0.56 -3.58 15.28
N VAL A 36 -1.28 -2.52 14.92
CA VAL A 36 -2.09 -2.45 13.70
C VAL A 36 -1.63 -1.25 12.88
N ARG A 37 -1.44 -1.48 11.57
CA ARG A 37 -1.06 -0.43 10.62
C ARG A 37 -2.05 -0.40 9.47
N TYR A 38 -2.55 0.79 9.15
CA TYR A 38 -3.42 1.03 8.01
C TYR A 38 -2.66 1.76 6.90
N ARG A 39 -2.78 1.29 5.66
CA ARG A 39 -2.12 1.90 4.49
C ARG A 39 -3.09 2.01 3.32
N PRO A 40 -2.98 3.03 2.46
CA PRO A 40 -3.79 3.12 1.26
C PRO A 40 -3.53 1.91 0.35
N PHE A 41 -4.58 1.43 -0.30
CA PHE A 41 -4.52 0.37 -1.31
C PHE A 41 -4.99 0.92 -2.65
N GLY A 42 -4.10 0.89 -3.65
CA GLY A 42 -4.39 1.35 -5.01
C GLY A 42 -4.66 0.23 -6.03
N GLY A 43 -4.87 -1.01 -5.57
CA GLY A 43 -5.12 -2.16 -6.44
C GLY A 43 -6.59 -2.42 -6.71
N GLN A 44 -6.88 -3.39 -7.57
CA GLN A 44 -8.23 -3.85 -7.91
C GLN A 44 -8.54 -5.14 -7.14
N ARG A 45 -8.92 -5.00 -5.87
CA ARG A 45 -9.35 -6.12 -5.03
C ARG A 45 -10.59 -5.72 -4.24
N ASP A 46 -11.47 -6.69 -3.99
CA ASP A 46 -12.64 -6.51 -3.14
C ASP A 46 -12.29 -6.49 -1.66
N CYS A 47 -13.17 -5.89 -0.87
CA CYS A 47 -13.06 -5.90 0.58
C CYS A 47 -13.34 -7.32 1.14
N ASP A 48 -12.40 -7.82 1.95
CA ASP A 48 -12.46 -9.15 2.57
C ASP A 48 -13.67 -9.28 3.52
N ASP A 49 -14.00 -8.22 4.26
CA ASP A 49 -15.14 -8.19 5.17
C ASP A 49 -16.48 -8.16 4.40
N CYS A 50 -16.56 -7.44 3.27
CA CYS A 50 -17.74 -7.48 2.40
C CYS A 50 -17.95 -8.88 1.84
N TRP A 51 -16.88 -9.53 1.37
CA TRP A 51 -16.93 -10.89 0.86
C TRP A 51 -17.44 -11.87 1.93
N SER A 52 -16.89 -11.79 3.13
CA SER A 52 -17.29 -12.62 4.27
C SER A 52 -18.76 -12.42 4.65
N ALA A 53 -19.25 -11.17 4.64
CA ALA A 53 -20.64 -10.85 4.91
C ALA A 53 -21.59 -11.42 3.86
N GLN A 54 -21.21 -11.39 2.57
CA GLN A 54 -21.99 -12.03 1.51
C GLN A 54 -22.07 -13.55 1.68
N ALA A 55 -20.95 -14.21 1.95
CA ALA A 55 -20.91 -15.65 2.19
C ALA A 55 -21.76 -16.04 3.42
N ALA A 56 -21.80 -15.20 4.45
CA ALA A 56 -22.69 -15.40 5.60
C ALA A 56 -24.18 -15.21 5.25
N ALA A 57 -24.52 -14.16 4.49
CA ALA A 57 -25.89 -13.91 4.05
C ALA A 57 -26.45 -15.06 3.21
N VAL A 58 -25.66 -15.58 2.25
CA VAL A 58 -26.03 -16.73 1.42
C VAL A 58 -26.29 -17.97 2.28
N ARG A 59 -25.40 -18.30 3.23
CA ARG A 59 -25.58 -19.46 4.12
C ARG A 59 -26.81 -19.36 5.02
N THR A 60 -27.24 -18.15 5.34
CA THR A 60 -28.35 -17.89 6.26
C THR A 60 -29.66 -17.52 5.56
N GLY A 61 -29.68 -17.53 4.22
CA GLY A 61 -30.85 -17.12 3.42
C GLY A 61 -31.23 -15.65 3.59
N LYS A 62 -30.33 -14.81 4.12
CA LYS A 62 -30.56 -13.37 4.31
C LYS A 62 -30.26 -12.58 3.02
N PRO A 63 -30.80 -11.36 2.88
CA PRO A 63 -30.44 -10.47 1.80
C PRO A 63 -28.92 -10.26 1.72
N VAL A 64 -28.36 -10.45 0.52
CA VAL A 64 -26.92 -10.37 0.28
C VAL A 64 -26.51 -8.89 0.17
N PRO A 65 -25.60 -8.39 1.03
CA PRO A 65 -25.16 -6.99 0.97
C PRO A 65 -24.30 -6.72 -0.27
N ILE A 66 -24.23 -5.46 -0.71
CA ILE A 66 -23.39 -5.05 -1.85
C ILE A 66 -21.91 -5.15 -1.49
N ARG A 67 -21.12 -5.76 -2.39
CA ARG A 67 -19.66 -5.82 -2.29
C ARG A 67 -19.03 -4.48 -2.67
N ARG A 68 -17.99 -4.10 -1.94
CA ARG A 68 -17.22 -2.86 -2.19
C ARG A 68 -15.76 -3.19 -2.47
N HIS A 69 -15.12 -2.36 -3.28
CA HIS A 69 -13.68 -2.43 -3.49
C HIS A 69 -12.92 -1.99 -2.25
N ALA A 70 -11.77 -2.63 -2.03
CA ALA A 70 -10.85 -2.23 -0.99
C ALA A 70 -10.11 -0.97 -1.41
N ASN A 71 -9.93 -0.05 -0.46
CA ASN A 71 -9.11 1.15 -0.62
C ASN A 71 -8.03 1.26 0.46
N THR A 72 -8.01 0.31 1.39
CA THR A 72 -7.11 0.29 2.54
C THR A 72 -6.61 -1.13 2.80
N ILE A 73 -5.32 -1.28 3.11
CA ILE A 73 -4.75 -2.48 3.70
C ILE A 73 -4.64 -2.28 5.21
N ARG A 74 -5.17 -3.23 5.96
CA ARG A 74 -4.92 -3.39 7.40
C ARG A 74 -3.85 -4.45 7.59
N GLU A 75 -2.71 -4.08 8.15
CA GLU A 75 -1.60 -4.97 8.45
C GLU A 75 -1.54 -5.20 9.97
N THR A 76 -1.33 -6.45 10.36
CA THR A 76 -1.12 -6.91 11.73
C THR A 76 0.01 -7.94 11.76
N SER A 77 0.49 -8.31 12.94
CA SER A 77 1.44 -9.42 13.09
C SER A 77 0.93 -10.75 12.49
N SER A 78 -0.39 -10.97 12.47
CA SER A 78 -1.01 -12.17 11.89
C SER A 78 -1.22 -12.11 10.38
N GLY A 79 -1.02 -10.97 9.73
CA GLY A 79 -1.20 -10.83 8.28
C GLY A 79 -1.94 -9.57 7.85
N LYS A 80 -2.45 -9.60 6.62
CA LYS A 80 -3.04 -8.44 5.94
C LYS A 80 -4.50 -8.70 5.56
N ALA A 81 -5.34 -7.68 5.72
CA ALA A 81 -6.72 -7.65 5.25
C ALA A 81 -6.96 -6.41 4.37
N HIS A 82 -7.77 -6.58 3.33
CA HIS A 82 -8.14 -5.52 2.39
C HIS A 82 -9.54 -5.02 2.73
N LEU A 83 -9.63 -3.74 3.08
CA LEU A 83 -10.84 -3.13 3.62
C LEU A 83 -11.32 -2.00 2.71
N CYS A 84 -12.65 -1.87 2.61
CA CYS A 84 -13.29 -0.67 2.10
C CYS A 84 -13.35 0.40 3.21
N GLY A 85 -13.68 1.64 2.83
CA GLY A 85 -13.75 2.78 3.77
C GLY A 85 -14.59 2.51 5.03
N PRO A 86 -15.84 2.01 4.91
CA PRO A 86 -16.67 1.70 6.09
C PRO A 86 -16.04 0.66 7.02
N HIS A 87 -15.67 -0.51 6.48
CA HIS A 87 -15.08 -1.57 7.31
C HIS A 87 -13.73 -1.18 7.91
N LYS A 88 -12.97 -0.28 7.28
CA LYS A 88 -11.79 0.32 7.91
C LYS A 88 -12.19 1.04 9.21
N VAL A 89 -13.19 1.92 9.15
CA VAL A 89 -13.66 2.69 10.32
C VAL A 89 -14.17 1.76 11.41
N ASP A 90 -14.98 0.76 11.06
CA ASP A 90 -15.52 -0.21 12.02
C ASP A 90 -14.40 -0.96 12.76
N ARG A 91 -13.36 -1.40 12.04
CA ARG A 91 -12.20 -2.08 12.63
C ARG A 91 -11.40 -1.15 13.53
N GLN A 92 -11.16 0.08 13.10
CA GLN A 92 -10.44 1.07 13.91
C GLN A 92 -11.19 1.39 15.21
N ALA A 93 -12.52 1.51 15.16
CA ALA A 93 -13.34 1.70 16.35
C ALA A 93 -13.26 0.49 17.29
N ALA A 94 -13.35 -0.73 16.76
CA ALA A 94 -13.23 -1.96 17.54
C ALA A 94 -11.84 -2.15 18.16
N GLU A 95 -10.80 -1.60 17.54
CA GLU A 95 -9.43 -1.62 18.07
C GLU A 95 -9.21 -0.56 19.15
N ALA A 96 -9.79 0.62 18.99
CA ALA A 96 -9.73 1.68 19.99
C ALA A 96 -10.51 1.33 21.27
N ALA A 97 -11.44 0.38 21.20
CA ALA A 97 -12.21 -0.11 22.33
C ALA A 97 -11.53 -1.25 23.12
N ARG A 98 -10.31 -1.67 22.74
CA ARG A 98 -9.54 -2.72 23.40
C ARG A 98 -8.49 -2.13 24.33
#